data_AF-A0A972HKV1-F1
#
_entry.id   AF-A0A972HKV1-F1
#
_cell.length_a   1.000
_cell.length_b   1.000
_cell.length_c   1.000
_cell.angle_alpha   90.00
_cell.angle_beta   90.00
_cell.angle_gamma   90.00
#
_symmetry.space_group_name_H-M   'P 1'
#
loop_
_entity.id
_entity.type
_entity.pdbx_description
1 polymer ?
#
loop_
_entity_poly.entity_id
_entity_poly.type
_entity_poly.pdbx_seq_one_letter_code
_entity_poly.pdbx_strand_id
1 'polypeptide(L)'
;MTIYRLDHGHPSEVDLPALVGPLGTELNELSGLLGDLVPSGIVLDAGTCQQLAVSGWSDELRAELVAAVAGIESDTAASLDDSKSPLLLAVRPGFVGRYLGMPDTLLNLGLIGEVVDISTSTSVAQLDSWRRYLEDFGRIALGIEATEFQATVDAAASLVRSDTDLPADLLVHICGRHLDVIDRNGGLAASSLQQLEVVLKTKADAWCDERAAIRRARLGVAVGSVSIIVQA
;
A
#
# COMPACT_ATOMS: atom_id res chain seq x y z
N MET A 1 9.89 -18.24 6.31
CA MET A 1 8.98 -17.23 6.84
C MET A 1 9.76 -15.96 7.10
N THR A 2 9.69 -15.06 6.12
CA THR A 2 10.32 -13.75 6.09
C THR A 2 9.28 -12.62 5.98
N ILE A 3 8.00 -13.00 5.78
CA ILE A 3 6.82 -12.16 5.98
C ILE A 3 6.16 -12.55 7.30
N TYR A 4 5.95 -11.56 8.16
CA TYR A 4 5.55 -11.74 9.54
C TYR A 4 4.20 -11.08 9.82
N ARG A 5 3.29 -11.73 10.56
CA ARG A 5 2.06 -11.07 11.00
C ARG A 5 2.34 -10.06 12.11
N LEU A 6 1.57 -8.98 12.24
CA LEU A 6 1.80 -8.01 13.31
C LEU A 6 1.55 -8.58 14.71
N ASP A 7 0.70 -9.58 14.86
CA ASP A 7 0.33 -10.21 16.13
C ASP A 7 1.15 -11.46 16.46
N HIS A 8 2.11 -11.85 15.62
CA HIS A 8 2.86 -13.09 15.88
C HIS A 8 3.70 -13.00 17.17
N GLY A 9 3.72 -14.11 17.91
CA GLY A 9 4.57 -14.26 19.08
C GLY A 9 6.03 -14.48 18.69
N HIS A 10 6.93 -13.76 19.36
CA HIS A 10 8.37 -13.92 19.18
C HIS A 10 9.02 -14.63 20.38
N PRO A 11 9.98 -15.55 20.14
CA PRO A 11 10.92 -15.95 21.18
C PRO A 11 11.68 -14.72 21.69
N SER A 12 11.93 -14.63 22.99
CA SER A 12 12.64 -13.51 23.63
C SER A 12 14.08 -13.29 23.14
N GLU A 13 14.63 -14.24 22.38
CA GLU A 13 15.99 -14.21 21.83
C GLU A 13 16.06 -13.47 20.47
N VAL A 14 14.92 -13.13 19.86
CA VAL A 14 14.87 -12.39 18.59
C VAL A 14 15.00 -10.89 18.89
N ASP A 15 15.99 -10.24 18.28
CA ASP A 15 16.06 -8.78 18.23
C ASP A 15 14.99 -8.26 17.26
N LEU A 16 13.78 -8.07 17.80
CA LEU A 16 12.60 -7.69 17.04
C LEU A 16 12.77 -6.35 16.29
N PRO A 17 13.30 -5.28 16.92
CA PRO A 17 13.65 -4.06 16.20
C PRO A 17 14.58 -4.27 15.01
N ALA A 18 15.53 -5.20 15.09
CA ALA A 18 16.42 -5.52 13.98
C ALA A 18 15.76 -6.37 12.88
N LEU A 19 14.67 -7.09 13.19
CA LEU A 19 13.93 -7.91 12.24
C LEU A 19 12.85 -7.11 11.50
N VAL A 20 11.90 -6.54 12.24
CA VAL A 20 10.69 -5.92 11.69
C VAL A 20 10.74 -4.39 11.68
N GLY A 21 11.84 -3.80 12.14
CA GLY A 21 12.00 -2.36 12.27
C GLY A 21 11.24 -1.76 13.46
N PRO A 22 11.45 -0.46 13.74
CA PRO A 22 10.89 0.20 14.92
C PRO A 22 9.36 0.26 14.89
N LEU A 23 8.78 0.54 13.73
CA LEU A 23 7.33 0.67 13.60
C LEU A 23 6.63 -0.70 13.61
N GLY A 24 7.25 -1.72 13.02
CA GLY A 24 6.77 -3.10 13.13
C GLY A 24 6.79 -3.59 14.57
N THR A 25 7.84 -3.23 15.34
CA THR A 25 7.96 -3.56 16.77
C THR A 25 6.86 -2.90 17.58
N GLU A 26 6.66 -1.59 17.40
CA GLU A 26 5.61 -0.84 18.10
C GLU A 26 4.22 -1.42 17.81
N LEU A 27 3.92 -1.74 16.56
CA LEU A 27 2.65 -2.37 16.21
C LEU A 27 2.49 -3.79 16.77
N ASN A 28 3.57 -4.57 16.86
CA ASN A 28 3.53 -5.90 17.47
C ASN A 28 3.22 -5.81 18.96
N GLU A 29 3.89 -4.90 19.67
CA GLU A 29 3.61 -4.63 21.08
C GLU A 29 2.16 -4.16 21.28
N LEU A 30 1.69 -3.23 20.46
CA LEU A 30 0.30 -2.76 20.52
C LEU A 30 -0.70 -3.87 20.20
N SER A 31 -0.41 -4.74 19.24
CA SER A 31 -1.28 -5.88 18.90
C SER A 31 -1.37 -6.87 20.06
N GLY A 32 -0.26 -7.13 20.75
CA GLY A 32 -0.25 -7.97 21.95
C GLY A 32 -1.02 -7.37 23.15
N LEU A 33 -1.04 -6.04 23.27
CA LEU A 33 -1.71 -5.33 24.37
C LEU A 33 -3.20 -5.05 24.12
N LEU A 34 -3.55 -4.70 22.88
CA LEU A 34 -4.87 -4.19 22.51
C LEU A 34 -5.68 -5.18 21.65
N GLY A 35 -5.05 -6.26 21.17
CA GLY A 35 -5.70 -7.29 20.35
C GLY A 35 -6.36 -6.69 19.10
N ASP A 36 -7.61 -7.07 18.88
CA ASP A 36 -8.43 -6.71 17.71
C ASP A 36 -8.67 -5.20 17.51
N LEU A 37 -8.27 -4.34 18.47
CA LEU A 37 -8.30 -2.88 18.30
C LEU A 37 -7.18 -2.37 17.37
N VAL A 38 -6.12 -3.17 17.16
CA VAL A 38 -5.08 -2.87 16.18
C VAL A 38 -5.45 -3.58 14.88
N PRO A 39 -5.58 -2.86 13.74
CA PRO A 39 -5.89 -3.49 12.47
C PRO A 39 -4.87 -4.57 12.12
N SER A 40 -5.37 -5.75 11.74
CA SER A 40 -4.55 -6.89 11.33
C SER A 40 -3.64 -6.50 10.17
N GLY A 41 -2.46 -7.08 10.13
CA GLY A 41 -1.46 -6.73 9.15
C GLY A 41 -0.23 -7.60 9.19
N ILE A 42 0.67 -7.33 8.25
CA ILE A 42 1.92 -8.05 8.04
C ILE A 42 3.08 -7.08 7.88
N VAL A 43 4.28 -7.59 8.09
CA VAL A 43 5.55 -6.89 7.94
C VAL A 43 6.47 -7.72 7.06
N LEU A 44 6.96 -7.09 6.00
CA LEU A 44 8.07 -7.60 5.20
C LEU A 44 9.36 -7.11 5.84
N ASP A 45 10.19 -8.00 6.34
CA ASP A 45 11.47 -7.63 6.97
C ASP A 45 12.46 -6.99 5.97
N ALA A 46 13.55 -6.44 6.51
CA ALA A 46 14.57 -5.78 5.69
C ALA A 46 15.27 -6.73 4.72
N GLY A 47 15.48 -8.00 5.12
CA GLY A 47 16.10 -9.03 4.29
C GLY A 47 15.24 -9.35 3.07
N THR A 48 13.93 -9.50 3.27
CA THR A 48 12.93 -9.71 2.22
C THR A 48 12.87 -8.53 1.29
N CYS A 49 12.86 -7.29 1.82
CA CYS A 49 12.87 -6.10 0.99
C CYS A 49 14.12 -6.08 0.09
N GLN A 50 15.29 -6.41 0.63
CA GLN A 50 16.52 -6.49 -0.16
C GLN A 50 16.48 -7.62 -1.21
N GLN A 51 16.02 -8.80 -0.82
CA GLN A 51 15.84 -9.93 -1.75
C GLN A 51 14.89 -9.55 -2.88
N LEU A 52 13.76 -8.94 -2.55
CA LEU A 52 12.74 -8.50 -3.49
C LEU A 52 13.29 -7.44 -4.45
N ALA A 53 14.07 -6.48 -3.95
CA ALA A 53 14.67 -5.45 -4.80
C ALA A 53 15.71 -6.03 -5.78
N VAL A 54 16.56 -6.95 -5.32
CA VAL A 54 17.66 -7.53 -6.13
C VAL A 54 17.18 -8.60 -7.09
N SER A 55 16.32 -9.51 -6.63
CA SER A 55 15.95 -10.74 -7.35
C SER A 55 14.49 -10.77 -7.81
N GLY A 56 13.67 -9.82 -7.36
CA GLY A 56 12.23 -9.85 -7.61
C GLY A 56 11.50 -10.93 -6.80
N TRP A 57 10.27 -11.19 -7.22
CA TRP A 57 9.39 -12.17 -6.59
C TRP A 57 9.78 -13.60 -6.99
N SER A 58 10.14 -14.42 -6.01
CA SER A 58 10.20 -15.88 -6.18
C SER A 58 8.85 -16.52 -5.87
N ASP A 59 8.65 -17.77 -6.31
CA ASP A 59 7.40 -18.49 -6.05
C ASP A 59 7.19 -18.74 -4.56
N GLU A 60 8.28 -18.99 -3.82
CA GLU A 60 8.25 -19.16 -2.36
C GLU A 60 7.81 -17.87 -1.67
N LEU A 61 8.36 -16.72 -2.07
CA LEU A 61 8.01 -15.43 -1.46
C LEU A 61 6.57 -15.02 -1.78
N ARG A 62 6.09 -15.30 -3.00
CA ARG A 62 4.67 -15.12 -3.35
C ARG A 62 3.77 -16.01 -2.51
N ALA A 63 4.13 -17.28 -2.32
CA ALA A 63 3.36 -18.20 -1.49
C ALA A 63 3.31 -17.72 -0.03
N GLU A 64 4.42 -17.19 0.51
CA GLU A 64 4.43 -16.58 1.84
C GLU A 64 3.52 -15.33 1.90
N LEU A 65 3.54 -14.47 0.87
CA LEU A 65 2.66 -13.28 0.81
C LEU A 65 1.19 -13.69 0.80
N VAL A 66 0.81 -14.65 -0.05
CA VAL A 66 -0.57 -15.18 -0.15
C VAL A 66 -1.02 -15.74 1.20
N ALA A 67 -0.20 -16.54 1.86
CA ALA A 67 -0.53 -17.11 3.16
C ALA A 67 -0.68 -16.02 4.24
N ALA A 68 0.14 -14.98 4.19
CA ALA A 68 0.10 -13.87 5.14
C ALA A 68 -1.16 -13.01 4.93
N VAL A 69 -1.53 -12.72 3.68
CA VAL A 69 -2.77 -12.01 3.33
C VAL A 69 -4.00 -12.82 3.72
N ALA A 70 -4.02 -14.13 3.46
CA ALA A 70 -5.12 -15.01 3.89
C ALA A 70 -5.33 -14.98 5.42
N GLY A 71 -4.25 -14.77 6.18
CA GLY A 71 -4.34 -14.51 7.61
C GLY A 71 -5.13 -13.23 7.93
N ILE A 72 -4.83 -12.12 7.25
CA ILE A 72 -5.55 -10.85 7.42
C ILE A 72 -7.03 -11.01 7.04
N GLU A 73 -7.31 -11.71 5.94
CA GLU A 73 -8.67 -12.02 5.49
C GLU A 73 -9.46 -12.79 6.56
N SER A 74 -8.82 -13.78 7.20
CA SER A 74 -9.43 -14.56 8.29
C SER A 74 -9.78 -13.71 9.50
N ASP A 75 -8.92 -12.77 9.89
CA ASP A 75 -9.17 -11.94 11.09
C ASP A 75 -10.25 -10.89 10.84
N THR A 76 -10.28 -10.36 9.62
CA THR A 76 -11.19 -9.27 9.23
C THR A 76 -12.53 -9.76 8.71
N ALA A 77 -12.65 -11.06 8.41
CA ALA A 77 -13.77 -11.65 7.69
C ALA A 77 -14.08 -10.91 6.36
N ALA A 78 -13.03 -10.41 5.71
CA ALA A 78 -13.05 -9.71 4.44
C ALA A 78 -12.07 -10.38 3.47
N SER A 79 -12.24 -10.18 2.16
CA SER A 79 -11.35 -10.78 1.16
C SER A 79 -10.95 -9.78 0.08
N LEU A 80 -9.73 -9.93 -0.44
CA LEU A 80 -9.31 -9.17 -1.62
C LEU A 80 -10.25 -9.51 -2.78
N ASP A 81 -10.57 -8.50 -3.58
CA ASP A 81 -11.42 -8.62 -4.77
C ASP A 81 -12.89 -9.09 -4.48
N ASP A 82 -13.33 -9.15 -3.22
CA ASP A 82 -14.73 -9.42 -2.86
C ASP A 82 -15.57 -8.13 -2.89
N SER A 83 -16.62 -8.09 -3.72
CA SER A 83 -17.53 -6.94 -3.84
C SER A 83 -18.48 -6.74 -2.66
N LYS A 84 -18.70 -7.76 -1.82
CA LYS A 84 -19.61 -7.70 -0.66
C LYS A 84 -18.88 -7.37 0.63
N SER A 85 -17.70 -7.95 0.81
CA SER A 85 -16.86 -7.78 1.99
C SER A 85 -15.41 -7.53 1.57
N PRO A 86 -15.15 -6.37 0.91
CA PRO A 86 -13.82 -6.07 0.38
C PRO A 86 -12.82 -5.87 1.52
N LEU A 87 -11.70 -6.56 1.43
CA LEU A 87 -10.51 -6.22 2.20
C LEU A 87 -9.79 -5.07 1.51
N LEU A 88 -9.61 -3.96 2.23
CA LEU A 88 -8.79 -2.83 1.80
C LEU A 88 -7.50 -2.83 2.60
N LEU A 89 -6.39 -2.54 1.94
CA LEU A 89 -5.06 -2.56 2.52
C LEU A 89 -4.38 -1.20 2.40
N ALA A 90 -3.71 -0.81 3.47
CA ALA A 90 -2.74 0.28 3.52
C ALA A 90 -1.32 -0.29 3.46
N VAL A 91 -0.50 0.20 2.53
CA VAL A 91 0.90 -0.21 2.37
C VAL A 91 1.81 0.97 2.69
N ARG A 92 2.57 0.86 3.78
CA ARG A 92 3.42 1.93 4.29
C ARG A 92 4.84 1.49 4.59
N PRO A 93 5.81 2.40 4.53
CA PRO A 93 7.15 2.10 5.04
C PRO A 93 7.14 1.90 6.56
N GLY A 94 7.90 0.92 7.05
CA GLY A 94 8.00 0.53 8.46
C GLY A 94 9.09 1.23 9.26
N PHE A 95 9.47 2.46 8.87
CA PHE A 95 10.49 3.25 9.56
C PHE A 95 9.92 4.55 10.12
N VAL A 96 10.65 5.16 11.06
CA VAL A 96 10.29 6.46 11.64
C VAL A 96 10.90 7.60 10.80
N GLY A 97 10.04 8.49 10.28
CA GLY A 97 10.44 9.70 9.54
C GLY A 97 10.02 9.73 8.07
N ARG A 98 10.46 10.75 7.31
CA ARG A 98 10.36 10.79 5.84
C ARG A 98 11.76 10.75 5.24
N TYR A 99 12.07 9.75 4.41
CA TYR A 99 13.31 9.70 3.66
C TYR A 99 13.08 10.18 2.22
N LEU A 100 14.05 10.94 1.69
CA LEU A 100 14.02 11.36 0.30
C LEU A 100 14.06 10.14 -0.61
N GLY A 101 13.09 10.03 -1.52
CA GLY A 101 13.00 8.92 -2.47
C GLY A 101 12.15 7.74 -2.01
N MET A 102 11.67 7.72 -0.75
CA MET A 102 10.75 6.66 -0.31
C MET A 102 9.30 6.97 -0.73
N PRO A 103 8.58 6.03 -1.35
CA PRO A 103 7.21 6.26 -1.76
C PRO A 103 6.30 6.42 -0.55
N ASP A 104 5.38 7.40 -0.63
CA ASP A 104 4.36 7.67 0.39
C ASP A 104 3.47 6.44 0.66
N THR A 105 2.70 6.47 1.74
CA THR A 105 1.71 5.42 2.05
C THR A 105 0.68 5.32 0.93
N LEU A 106 0.45 4.10 0.45
CA LEU A 106 -0.69 3.80 -0.42
C LEU A 106 -1.85 3.33 0.45
N LEU A 107 -3.03 3.89 0.25
CA LEU A 107 -4.26 3.51 0.96
C LEU A 107 -5.26 2.89 -0.03
N ASN A 108 -6.23 2.14 0.48
CA ASN A 108 -7.35 1.58 -0.29
C ASN A 108 -6.97 0.58 -1.39
N LEU A 109 -5.82 -0.08 -1.29
CA LEU A 109 -5.51 -1.20 -2.18
C LEU A 109 -6.52 -2.32 -1.93
N GLY A 110 -7.15 -2.85 -2.96
CA GLY A 110 -8.32 -3.72 -2.80
C GLY A 110 -9.57 -3.14 -3.46
N LEU A 111 -9.59 -1.83 -3.69
CA LEU A 111 -10.52 -1.24 -4.63
C LEU A 111 -10.09 -1.67 -6.04
N ILE A 112 -10.96 -2.38 -6.76
CA ILE A 112 -10.82 -2.66 -8.20
C ILE A 112 -12.12 -2.26 -8.91
N GLY A 113 -12.06 -2.10 -10.23
CA GLY A 113 -13.22 -1.69 -11.03
C GLY A 113 -14.44 -2.63 -10.92
N GLU A 114 -14.24 -3.89 -10.53
CA GLU A 114 -15.35 -4.83 -10.24
C GLU A 114 -16.00 -4.59 -8.86
N VAL A 115 -15.28 -3.95 -7.93
CA VAL A 115 -15.75 -3.57 -6.58
C VAL A 115 -16.42 -2.19 -6.60
N VAL A 116 -15.95 -1.29 -7.46
CA VAL A 116 -16.56 0.02 -7.68
C VAL A 116 -17.40 -0.06 -8.96
N ASP A 117 -18.67 -0.47 -8.84
CA ASP A 117 -19.60 -0.31 -9.95
C ASP A 117 -19.71 1.20 -10.23
N ILE A 118 -19.04 1.69 -11.28
CA ILE A 118 -19.00 3.12 -11.65
C ILE A 118 -20.38 3.57 -12.21
N SER A 119 -21.47 2.90 -11.83
CA SER A 119 -22.85 3.31 -12.00
C SER A 119 -23.31 4.26 -10.89
N THR A 120 -24.46 4.89 -11.09
CA THR A 120 -25.05 5.91 -10.20
C THR A 120 -25.45 5.40 -8.81
N SER A 121 -25.29 4.10 -8.50
CA SER A 121 -25.56 3.55 -7.16
C SER A 121 -24.36 3.58 -6.21
N THR A 122 -23.16 3.90 -6.70
CA THR A 122 -21.97 3.99 -5.85
C THR A 122 -21.95 5.31 -5.08
N SER A 123 -21.59 5.23 -3.80
CA SER A 123 -21.55 6.42 -2.94
C SER A 123 -20.44 7.38 -3.36
N VAL A 124 -20.66 8.68 -3.15
CA VAL A 124 -19.66 9.74 -3.35
C VAL A 124 -18.34 9.40 -2.62
N ALA A 125 -18.43 8.86 -1.40
CA ALA A 125 -17.26 8.47 -0.62
C ALA A 125 -16.45 7.34 -1.29
N GLN A 126 -17.11 6.34 -1.86
CA GLN A 126 -16.42 5.25 -2.58
C GLN A 126 -15.76 5.75 -3.87
N LEU A 127 -16.43 6.61 -4.63
CA LEU A 127 -15.85 7.22 -5.83
C LEU A 127 -14.66 8.12 -5.49
N ASP A 128 -14.75 8.86 -4.37
CA ASP A 128 -13.67 9.72 -3.88
C ASP A 128 -12.45 8.91 -3.42
N SER A 129 -12.67 7.80 -2.71
CA SER A 129 -11.60 6.84 -2.37
C SER A 129 -11.00 6.19 -3.62
N TRP A 130 -11.83 5.85 -4.61
CA TRP A 130 -11.37 5.21 -5.85
C TRP A 130 -10.48 6.14 -6.68
N ARG A 131 -10.89 7.39 -6.91
CA ARG A 131 -10.02 8.34 -7.64
C ARG A 131 -8.68 8.56 -6.93
N ARG A 132 -8.68 8.64 -5.59
CA ARG A 132 -7.45 8.83 -4.80
C ARG A 132 -6.55 7.62 -4.90
N TYR A 133 -7.13 6.42 -4.83
CA TYR A 133 -6.39 5.19 -5.06
C TYR A 133 -5.74 5.16 -6.45
N LEU A 134 -6.48 5.50 -7.51
CA LEU A 134 -5.95 5.51 -8.88
C LEU A 134 -4.77 6.49 -9.02
N GLU A 135 -4.92 7.70 -8.49
CA GLU A 135 -3.84 8.70 -8.49
C GLU A 135 -2.61 8.20 -7.71
N ASP A 136 -2.81 7.73 -6.47
CA ASP A 136 -1.73 7.27 -5.60
C ASP A 136 -1.05 6.03 -6.18
N PHE A 137 -1.81 5.05 -6.69
CA PHE A 137 -1.26 3.87 -7.34
C PHE A 137 -0.47 4.26 -8.59
N GLY A 138 -1.03 5.13 -9.46
CA GLY A 138 -0.33 5.60 -10.65
C GLY A 138 0.98 6.30 -10.33
N ARG A 139 1.00 7.17 -9.32
CA ARG A 139 2.22 7.85 -8.87
C ARG A 139 3.21 6.92 -8.19
N ILE A 140 2.76 6.12 -7.23
CA ILE A 140 3.62 5.33 -6.35
C ILE A 140 4.08 4.07 -7.05
N ALA A 141 3.16 3.31 -7.66
CA ALA A 141 3.44 2.00 -8.21
C ALA A 141 3.99 2.09 -9.65
N LEU A 142 3.43 2.99 -10.45
CA LEU A 142 3.77 3.13 -11.89
C LEU A 142 4.72 4.30 -12.18
N GLY A 143 5.03 5.15 -11.21
CA GLY A 143 5.94 6.29 -11.38
C GLY A 143 5.40 7.39 -12.30
N ILE A 144 4.08 7.50 -12.44
CA ILE A 144 3.42 8.51 -13.26
C ILE A 144 3.48 9.86 -12.54
N GLU A 145 3.86 10.93 -13.25
CA GLU A 145 3.92 12.28 -12.69
C GLU A 145 2.54 12.76 -12.23
N ALA A 146 2.47 13.40 -11.05
CA ALA A 146 1.21 13.88 -10.47
C ALA A 146 0.43 14.83 -11.40
N THR A 147 1.15 15.57 -12.25
CA THR A 147 0.57 16.50 -13.24
C THR A 147 -0.34 15.82 -14.26
N GLU A 148 -0.14 14.53 -14.54
CA GLU A 148 -1.01 13.78 -15.46
C GLU A 148 -2.42 13.58 -14.88
N PHE A 149 -2.55 13.58 -13.55
CA PHE A 149 -3.84 13.45 -12.85
C PHE A 149 -4.44 14.83 -12.52
N GLN A 150 -3.60 15.78 -12.11
CA GLN A 150 -4.01 17.07 -11.55
C GLN A 150 -4.91 17.90 -12.48
N ALA A 151 -4.64 17.91 -13.79
CA ALA A 151 -5.40 18.73 -14.73
C ALA A 151 -6.91 18.41 -14.74
N THR A 152 -7.27 17.13 -14.55
CA THR A 152 -8.68 16.72 -14.49
C THR A 152 -9.32 17.13 -13.16
N VAL A 153 -8.57 16.99 -12.06
CA VAL A 153 -9.03 17.36 -10.72
C VAL A 153 -9.25 18.87 -10.64
N ASP A 154 -8.31 19.68 -11.13
CA ASP A 154 -8.41 21.15 -11.13
C ASP A 154 -9.63 21.65 -11.92
N ALA A 155 -9.87 21.05 -13.09
CA ALA A 155 -11.03 21.38 -13.91
C ALA A 155 -12.35 21.11 -13.17
N ALA A 156 -12.46 19.95 -12.51
CA ALA A 156 -13.65 19.60 -11.72
C ALA A 156 -13.79 20.47 -10.46
N ALA A 157 -12.69 20.71 -9.74
CA ALA A 157 -12.65 21.54 -8.54
C ALA A 157 -13.08 22.99 -8.82
N SER A 158 -12.80 23.51 -10.02
CA SER A 158 -13.22 24.86 -10.43
C SER A 158 -14.74 25.05 -10.52
N LEU A 159 -15.51 23.95 -10.54
CA LEU A 159 -16.97 23.95 -10.61
C LEU A 159 -17.64 23.92 -9.24
N VAL A 160 -16.87 23.71 -8.16
CA VAL A 160 -17.36 23.54 -6.80
C VAL A 160 -16.65 24.48 -5.82
N ARG A 161 -17.19 24.64 -4.61
CA ARG A 161 -16.60 25.53 -3.59
C ARG A 161 -15.48 24.86 -2.81
N SER A 162 -15.54 23.53 -2.70
CA SER A 162 -14.57 22.68 -2.04
C SER A 162 -14.55 21.31 -2.71
N ASP A 163 -13.41 20.62 -2.66
CA ASP A 163 -13.28 19.25 -3.17
C ASP A 163 -14.27 18.28 -2.51
N THR A 164 -14.70 18.56 -1.27
CA THR A 164 -15.73 17.76 -0.58
C THR A 164 -17.11 17.88 -1.20
N ASP A 165 -17.34 18.92 -2.00
CA ASP A 165 -18.61 19.20 -2.66
C ASP A 165 -18.68 18.60 -4.07
N LEU A 166 -17.67 17.81 -4.49
CA LEU A 166 -17.66 17.16 -5.79
C LEU A 166 -18.85 16.18 -5.92
N PRO A 167 -19.77 16.40 -6.87
CA PRO A 167 -20.88 15.49 -7.11
C PRO A 167 -20.40 14.19 -7.77
N ALA A 168 -21.23 13.14 -7.67
CA ALA A 168 -20.88 11.80 -8.10
C ALA A 168 -20.52 11.72 -9.61
N ASP A 169 -21.19 12.48 -10.47
CA ASP A 169 -20.92 12.53 -11.91
C ASP A 169 -19.52 13.08 -12.23
N LEU A 170 -19.08 14.12 -11.51
CA LEU A 170 -17.70 14.63 -11.65
C LEU A 170 -16.68 13.61 -11.11
N LEU A 171 -16.97 12.92 -10.01
CA LEU A 171 -16.07 11.88 -9.49
C LEU A 171 -15.95 10.69 -10.44
N VAL A 172 -17.06 10.25 -11.04
CA VAL A 172 -17.07 9.22 -12.11
C VAL A 172 -16.20 9.67 -13.27
N HIS A 173 -16.33 10.93 -13.71
CA HIS A 173 -15.50 11.48 -14.78
C HIS A 173 -14.00 11.47 -14.41
N ILE A 174 -13.64 11.91 -13.21
CA ILE A 174 -12.25 11.90 -12.72
C ILE A 174 -11.69 10.47 -12.70
N CYS A 175 -12.44 9.50 -12.16
CA CYS A 175 -12.02 8.09 -12.13
C CYS A 175 -11.72 7.57 -13.55
N GLY A 176 -12.62 7.84 -14.51
CA GLY A 176 -12.41 7.44 -15.91
C GLY A 176 -11.15 8.04 -16.52
N ARG A 177 -10.89 9.33 -16.26
CA ARG A 177 -9.67 10.00 -16.73
C ARG A 177 -8.40 9.47 -16.07
N HIS A 178 -8.45 9.10 -14.80
CA HIS A 178 -7.31 8.49 -14.11
C HIS A 178 -7.01 7.08 -14.65
N LEU A 179 -8.05 6.28 -14.94
CA LEU A 179 -7.90 5.01 -15.64
C LEU A 179 -7.26 5.20 -17.03
N ASP A 180 -7.72 6.18 -17.82
CA ASP A 180 -7.10 6.50 -19.13
C ASP A 180 -5.61 6.86 -19.00
N VAL A 181 -5.19 7.52 -17.92
CA VAL A 181 -3.78 7.82 -17.62
C VAL A 181 -3.02 6.54 -17.31
N ILE A 182 -3.57 5.69 -16.44
CA ILE A 182 -2.93 4.43 -16.03
C ILE A 182 -2.81 3.47 -17.21
N ASP A 183 -3.85 3.32 -18.03
CA ASP A 183 -3.87 2.42 -19.19
C ASP A 183 -2.81 2.79 -20.23
N ARG A 184 -2.58 4.08 -20.45
CA ARG A 184 -1.49 4.57 -21.30
C ARG A 184 -0.09 4.24 -20.77
N ASN A 185 0.03 3.93 -19.49
CA ASN A 185 1.29 3.65 -18.77
C ASN A 185 1.43 2.19 -18.34
N GLY A 186 0.70 1.26 -19.00
CA GLY A 186 0.81 -0.18 -18.75
C GLY A 186 -0.39 -0.81 -18.04
N GLY A 187 -1.36 0.01 -17.62
CA GLY A 187 -2.62 -0.45 -17.04
C GLY A 187 -2.51 -0.87 -15.57
N LEU A 188 -3.68 -1.12 -14.97
CA LEU A 188 -3.75 -1.73 -13.64
C LEU A 188 -3.45 -3.23 -13.73
N ALA A 189 -2.73 -3.74 -12.74
CA ALA A 189 -2.62 -5.19 -12.54
C ALA A 189 -4.02 -5.80 -12.34
N ALA A 190 -4.20 -7.03 -12.82
CA ALA A 190 -5.53 -7.63 -12.98
C ALA A 190 -6.22 -8.02 -11.66
N SER A 191 -5.47 -8.18 -10.56
CA SER A 191 -5.99 -8.51 -9.23
C SER A 191 -5.38 -7.62 -8.15
N SER A 192 -6.07 -7.47 -7.02
CA SER A 192 -5.52 -6.71 -5.89
C SER A 192 -4.23 -7.30 -5.35
N LEU A 193 -4.09 -8.63 -5.36
CA LEU A 193 -2.85 -9.28 -4.97
C LEU A 193 -1.67 -8.90 -5.88
N GLN A 194 -1.89 -8.85 -7.20
CA GLN A 194 -0.86 -8.38 -8.14
C GLN A 194 -0.54 -6.90 -7.96
N GLN A 195 -1.55 -6.06 -7.68
CA GLN A 195 -1.33 -4.65 -7.35
C GLN A 195 -0.48 -4.52 -6.07
N LEU A 196 -0.71 -5.37 -5.06
CA LEU A 196 0.10 -5.43 -3.84
C LEU A 196 1.55 -5.85 -4.17
N GLU A 197 1.74 -6.86 -5.01
CA GLU A 197 3.09 -7.28 -5.47
C GLU A 197 3.86 -6.14 -6.13
N VAL A 198 3.20 -5.35 -6.99
CA VAL A 198 3.82 -4.18 -7.64
C VAL A 198 4.21 -3.14 -6.61
N VAL A 199 3.31 -2.78 -5.69
CA VAL A 199 3.56 -1.72 -4.69
C VAL A 199 4.68 -2.11 -3.72
N LEU A 200 4.68 -3.36 -3.26
CA LEU A 200 5.73 -3.87 -2.38
C LEU A 200 7.10 -3.88 -3.08
N LYS A 201 7.15 -4.32 -4.35
CA LYS A 201 8.38 -4.27 -5.16
C LYS A 201 8.87 -2.84 -5.34
N THR A 202 7.99 -1.90 -5.69
CA THR A 202 8.37 -0.49 -5.88
C THR A 202 8.90 0.14 -4.60
N LYS A 203 8.27 -0.15 -3.45
CA LYS A 203 8.77 0.32 -2.15
C LYS A 203 10.11 -0.31 -1.77
N ALA A 204 10.32 -1.60 -2.08
CA ALA A 204 11.59 -2.27 -1.88
C ALA A 204 12.70 -1.69 -2.77
N ASP A 205 12.42 -1.43 -4.03
CA ASP A 205 13.36 -0.83 -4.98
C ASP A 205 13.78 0.58 -4.56
N ALA A 206 12.80 1.41 -4.22
CA ALA A 206 13.04 2.77 -3.76
C ALA A 206 13.85 2.80 -2.46
N TRP A 207 13.69 1.79 -1.61
CA TRP A 207 14.52 1.62 -0.43
C TRP A 207 15.97 1.25 -0.80
N CYS A 208 16.15 0.33 -1.73
CA CYS A 208 17.46 -0.13 -2.17
C CYS A 208 18.18 0.84 -3.12
N ASP A 209 17.53 1.93 -3.54
CA ASP A 209 18.13 3.00 -4.35
C ASP A 209 19.36 3.65 -3.68
N GLU A 210 20.33 4.04 -4.50
CA GLU A 210 21.59 4.64 -4.05
C GLU A 210 21.37 5.95 -3.27
N ARG A 211 20.40 6.78 -3.69
CA ARG A 211 20.10 8.05 -3.01
C ARG A 211 19.52 7.80 -1.63
N ALA A 212 18.65 6.80 -1.52
CA ALA A 212 18.11 6.37 -0.23
C ALA A 212 19.23 5.84 0.68
N ALA A 213 20.18 5.07 0.13
CA ALA A 213 21.35 4.57 0.86
C ALA A 213 22.25 5.69 1.40
N ILE A 214 22.58 6.69 0.57
CA ILE A 214 23.37 7.86 1.01
C ILE A 214 22.65 8.62 2.11
N ARG A 215 21.33 8.83 1.98
CA ARG A 215 20.54 9.56 2.98
C ARG A 215 20.50 8.82 4.31
N ARG A 216 20.33 7.49 4.30
CA ARG A 216 20.40 6.64 5.50
C ARG A 216 21.74 6.79 6.21
N ALA A 217 22.84 6.66 5.47
CA ALA A 217 24.18 6.75 6.03
C ALA A 217 24.40 8.10 6.74
N ARG A 218 23.89 9.20 6.17
CA ARG A 218 23.91 10.54 6.80
C ARG A 218 23.07 10.65 8.07
N LEU A 219 22.01 9.85 8.19
CA LEU A 219 21.09 9.87 9.33
C LEU A 219 21.42 8.81 10.40
N GLY A 220 22.47 8.00 10.18
CA GLY A 220 22.85 6.93 11.11
C GLY A 220 21.84 5.78 11.18
N VAL A 221 21.02 5.61 10.14
CA VAL A 221 19.95 4.59 10.12
C VAL A 221 20.53 3.27 9.62
N ALA A 222 20.41 2.21 10.44
CA ALA A 222 20.89 0.89 10.09
C ALA A 222 20.08 0.28 8.94
N VAL A 223 20.74 -0.41 8.00
CA VAL A 223 20.10 -1.01 6.82
C VAL A 223 19.04 -2.05 7.19
N GLY A 224 19.23 -2.78 8.30
CA GLY A 224 18.28 -3.79 8.80
C GLY A 224 17.04 -3.24 9.49
N SER A 225 16.92 -1.92 9.69
CA SER A 225 15.81 -1.34 10.46
C SER A 225 14.54 -1.09 9.66
N VAL A 226 14.48 -1.52 8.39
CA VAL A 226 13.42 -1.09 7.48
C VAL A 226 12.66 -2.22 6.87
N SER A 227 11.40 -2.23 7.22
CA SER A 227 10.38 -3.11 6.74
C SER A 227 9.36 -2.37 5.88
N ILE A 228 8.50 -3.13 5.20
CA ILE A 228 7.26 -2.61 4.63
C ILE A 228 6.12 -3.20 5.46
N ILE A 229 5.16 -2.37 5.84
CA ILE A 229 4.00 -2.76 6.63
C ILE A 229 2.77 -2.70 5.75
N VAL A 230 1.97 -3.77 5.79
CA VAL A 230 0.67 -3.87 5.15
C VAL A 230 -0.38 -4.07 6.24
N GLN A 231 -1.43 -3.26 6.28
CA GLN A 231 -2.50 -3.37 7.27
C GLN A 231 -3.86 -3.24 6.62
N ALA A 232 -4.86 -3.91 7.20
CA ALA A 232 -6.28 -3.71 6.89
C ALA A 232 -6.80 -2.33 7.34
#